data_AF-A0A7S2MN64-F1
#
_entry.id   AF-A0A7S2MN64-F1
#
_cell.length_a   1.000
_cell.length_b   1.000
_cell.length_c   1.000
_cell.angle_alpha   90.00
_cell.angle_beta   90.00
_cell.angle_gamma   90.00
#
_symmetry.space_group_name_H-M   'P 1'
#
loop_
_entity.id
_entity.type
_entity.pdbx_description
1 polymer ?
#
loop_
_entity_poly.entity_id
_entity_poly.type
_entity_poly.pdbx_seq_one_letter_code
_entity_poly.pdbx_strand_id
1 'polypeptide(L)'
;DEEVVLASVASCAQAFQYASEDLRGRHGFVQEVVREAGLALQFASKPLRADRDLVVLAVQQDGLALEYASEDLRADREVVREAVQVNGLALWDAAEHLKQDPGLLAVARWG
;
A
#
# COMPACT_ATOMS: atom_id res chain seq x y z
N ASP A 1 -8.57 10.57 23.03
CA ASP A 1 -7.23 10.02 23.24
C ASP A 1 -6.77 9.21 22.05
N GLU A 2 -5.78 9.76 21.34
CA GLU A 2 -5.16 9.13 20.16
C GLU A 2 -4.42 7.82 20.52
N GLU A 3 -3.90 7.71 21.74
CA GLU A 3 -3.28 6.47 22.26
C GLU A 3 -4.25 5.28 22.36
N VAL A 4 -5.52 5.54 22.74
CA VAL A 4 -6.53 4.47 22.85
C VAL A 4 -7.03 4.04 21.46
N VAL A 5 -7.02 4.96 20.49
CA VAL A 5 -7.35 4.68 19.08
C VAL A 5 -6.22 3.88 18.42
N LEU A 6 -4.95 4.20 18.67
CA LEU A 6 -3.82 3.44 18.10
C LEU A 6 -3.79 1.98 18.61
N ALA A 7 -4.02 1.75 19.89
CA ALA A 7 -4.04 0.40 20.47
C ALA A 7 -5.21 -0.47 19.98
N SER A 8 -6.36 0.14 19.64
CA SER A 8 -7.55 -0.58 19.17
C SER A 8 -7.55 -0.80 17.66
N VAL A 9 -6.96 0.10 16.89
CA VAL A 9 -6.89 0.01 15.42
C VAL A 9 -5.78 -0.95 14.97
N ALA A 10 -4.66 -1.05 15.70
CA ALA A 10 -3.63 -2.06 15.46
C ALA A 10 -4.15 -3.49 15.69
N SER A 11 -5.12 -3.67 16.59
CA SER A 11 -5.73 -4.97 16.88
C SER A 11 -6.86 -5.37 15.92
N CYS A 12 -7.36 -4.44 15.08
CA CYS A 12 -8.47 -4.72 14.18
C CYS A 12 -8.42 -3.79 12.97
N ALA A 13 -7.90 -4.30 11.84
CA ALA A 13 -8.00 -3.62 10.54
C ALA A 13 -9.45 -3.21 10.17
N GLN A 14 -10.46 -3.86 10.76
CA GLN A 14 -11.89 -3.54 10.61
C GLN A 14 -12.33 -2.25 11.34
N ALA A 15 -11.59 -1.76 12.34
CA ALA A 15 -11.89 -0.48 12.99
C ALA A 15 -11.52 0.73 12.10
N PHE A 16 -10.67 0.51 11.09
CA PHE A 16 -10.17 1.53 10.17
C PHE A 16 -11.26 2.12 9.25
N GLN A 17 -12.27 1.32 8.87
CA GLN A 17 -13.39 1.82 8.05
C GLN A 17 -14.27 2.84 8.78
N TYR A 18 -14.23 2.85 10.12
CA TYR A 18 -15.01 3.75 10.97
C TYR A 18 -14.20 4.94 11.49
N ALA A 19 -12.89 4.99 11.22
CA ALA A 19 -12.10 6.18 11.45
C ALA A 19 -12.66 7.34 10.61
N SER A 20 -12.77 8.54 11.19
CA SER A 20 -13.22 9.73 10.48
C SER A 20 -12.35 10.00 9.25
N GLU A 21 -12.92 10.65 8.22
CA GLU A 21 -12.15 11.03 7.03
C GLU A 21 -10.89 11.83 7.39
N ASP A 22 -10.96 12.64 8.45
CA ASP A 22 -9.81 13.37 9.01
C ASP A 22 -8.67 12.44 9.44
N LEU A 23 -8.96 11.31 10.09
CA LEU A 23 -7.92 10.34 10.49
C LEU A 23 -7.34 9.59 9.30
N ARG A 24 -8.15 9.26 8.29
CA ARG A 24 -7.69 8.64 7.03
C ARG A 24 -6.87 9.58 6.14
N GLY A 25 -6.94 10.89 6.40
CA GLY A 25 -6.10 11.92 5.78
C GLY A 25 -4.81 12.21 6.54
N ARG A 26 -4.64 11.71 7.78
CA ARG A 26 -3.45 11.98 8.58
C ARG A 26 -2.34 11.00 8.25
N HIS A 27 -1.32 11.51 7.56
CA HIS A 27 -0.15 10.74 7.14
C HIS A 27 0.44 9.88 8.28
N GLY A 28 0.76 10.49 9.44
CA GLY A 28 1.39 9.77 10.55
C GLY A 28 0.54 8.59 11.06
N PHE A 29 -0.77 8.75 11.15
CA PHE A 29 -1.67 7.68 11.59
C PHE A 29 -1.74 6.55 10.56
N VAL A 30 -1.93 6.88 9.29
CA VAL A 30 -1.99 5.88 8.20
C VAL A 30 -0.66 5.14 8.08
N GLN A 31 0.46 5.84 8.24
CA GLN A 31 1.80 5.25 8.22
C GLN A 31 1.95 4.16 9.29
N GLU A 32 1.56 4.43 10.54
CA GLU A 32 1.67 3.41 11.61
C GLU A 32 0.81 2.18 11.30
N VAL A 33 -0.38 2.36 10.73
CA VAL A 33 -1.24 1.21 10.42
C VAL A 33 -0.77 0.42 9.21
N VAL A 34 -0.27 1.10 8.18
CA VAL A 34 0.32 0.45 6.99
C VAL A 34 1.54 -0.41 7.35
N ARG A 35 2.32 -0.04 8.39
CA ARG A 35 3.43 -0.86 8.88
C ARG A 35 2.99 -2.22 9.42
N GLU A 36 1.83 -2.28 10.05
CA GLU A 36 1.27 -3.52 10.60
C GLU A 36 0.43 -4.28 9.55
N ALA A 37 -0.24 -3.55 8.65
CA ALA A 37 -1.09 -4.11 7.60
C ALA A 37 -1.07 -3.23 6.33
N GLY A 38 -0.29 -3.62 5.33
CA GLY A 38 -0.08 -2.90 4.07
C GLY A 38 -1.36 -2.66 3.29
N LEU A 39 -2.29 -3.63 3.30
CA LEU A 39 -3.62 -3.51 2.69
C LEU A 39 -4.48 -2.40 3.31
N ALA A 40 -4.13 -1.85 4.49
CA ALA A 40 -4.82 -0.70 5.07
C ALA A 40 -4.68 0.57 4.21
N LEU A 41 -3.73 0.59 3.26
CA LEU A 41 -3.60 1.65 2.27
C LEU A 41 -4.92 1.90 1.51
N GLN A 42 -5.78 0.89 1.34
CA GLN A 42 -7.10 1.03 0.69
C GLN A 42 -8.01 2.07 1.35
N PHE A 43 -7.82 2.31 2.65
CA PHE A 43 -8.63 3.24 3.42
C PHE A 43 -8.03 4.65 3.49
N ALA A 44 -6.79 4.82 3.03
CA ALA A 44 -6.11 6.11 3.03
C ALA A 44 -6.79 7.08 2.05
N SER A 45 -6.70 8.37 2.38
CA SER A 45 -7.17 9.43 1.48
C SER A 45 -6.45 9.36 0.11
N LYS A 46 -7.08 9.86 -0.96
CA LYS A 46 -6.47 9.86 -2.30
C LYS A 46 -5.07 10.49 -2.34
N PRO A 47 -4.79 11.64 -1.67
CA PRO A 47 -3.44 12.19 -1.61
C PRO A 47 -2.42 11.23 -1.00
N LEU A 48 -2.80 10.50 0.07
CA LEU A 48 -1.92 9.53 0.71
C LEU A 48 -1.70 8.27 -0.14
N ARG A 49 -2.68 7.86 -0.94
CA ARG A 49 -2.49 6.77 -1.91
C ARG A 49 -1.61 7.19 -3.10
N ALA A 50 -1.37 8.48 -3.28
CA ALA A 50 -0.41 9.04 -4.22
C ALA A 50 0.93 9.41 -3.54
N ASP A 51 1.06 9.20 -2.23
CA ASP A 51 2.30 9.41 -1.50
C ASP A 51 3.24 8.23 -1.74
N ARG A 52 4.32 8.49 -2.47
CA ARG A 52 5.27 7.45 -2.88
C ARG A 52 5.88 6.71 -1.68
N ASP A 53 6.27 7.43 -0.64
CA ASP A 53 6.97 6.82 0.50
C ASP A 53 6.02 5.94 1.31
N LEU A 54 4.77 6.40 1.48
CA LEU A 54 3.73 5.63 2.15
C LEU A 54 3.34 4.38 1.34
N VAL A 55 3.22 4.49 0.01
CA VAL A 55 2.93 3.35 -0.86
C VAL A 55 4.08 2.34 -0.86
N VAL A 56 5.33 2.80 -0.93
CA VAL A 56 6.51 1.92 -0.83
C VAL A 56 6.49 1.16 0.50
N LEU A 57 6.21 1.86 1.60
CA LEU A 57 6.06 1.22 2.91
C LEU A 57 4.96 0.15 2.91
N ALA A 58 3.83 0.42 2.26
CA ALA A 58 2.73 -0.53 2.14
C ALA A 58 3.08 -1.77 1.34
N VAL A 59 3.69 -1.61 0.16
CA VAL A 59 4.03 -2.73 -0.72
C VAL A 59 5.19 -3.57 -0.18
N GLN A 60 6.08 -2.97 0.61
CA GLN A 60 7.12 -3.70 1.34
C GLN A 60 6.54 -4.58 2.46
N GLN A 61 5.41 -4.19 3.04
CA GLN A 61 4.67 -4.99 4.02
C GLN A 61 3.83 -6.08 3.33
N ASP A 62 3.05 -5.72 2.31
CA ASP A 62 2.26 -6.62 1.48
C ASP A 62 2.25 -6.11 0.04
N GLY A 63 2.90 -6.85 -0.86
CA GLY A 63 3.02 -6.47 -2.27
C GLY A 63 1.69 -6.21 -2.96
N LEU A 64 0.59 -6.84 -2.52
CA LEU A 64 -0.75 -6.62 -3.07
C LEU A 64 -1.32 -5.24 -2.75
N ALA A 65 -0.74 -4.50 -1.80
CA ALA A 65 -1.14 -3.13 -1.50
C ALA A 65 -1.01 -2.19 -2.72
N LEU A 66 -0.23 -2.58 -3.73
CA LEU A 66 -0.08 -1.84 -5.00
C LEU A 66 -1.43 -1.57 -5.69
N GLU A 67 -2.43 -2.45 -5.54
CA GLU A 67 -3.79 -2.28 -6.09
C GLU A 67 -4.39 -0.91 -5.69
N TYR A 68 -4.08 -0.44 -4.48
CA TYR A 68 -4.68 0.75 -3.90
C TYR A 68 -3.92 2.04 -4.18
N ALA A 69 -2.69 1.95 -4.67
CA ALA A 69 -1.87 3.11 -5.02
C ALA A 69 -2.52 3.93 -6.15
N SER A 70 -2.10 5.18 -6.28
CA SER A 70 -2.51 6.03 -7.41
C SER A 70 -2.08 5.40 -8.75
N GLU A 71 -2.79 5.74 -9.82
CA GLU A 71 -2.47 5.25 -11.17
C GLU A 71 -1.02 5.60 -11.56
N ASP A 72 -0.54 6.78 -11.19
CA ASP A 72 0.84 7.22 -11.42
C ASP A 72 1.86 6.31 -10.73
N LEU A 73 1.60 5.89 -9.48
CA LEU A 73 2.49 5.00 -8.75
C LEU A 73 2.38 3.54 -9.20
N ARG A 74 1.22 3.12 -9.72
CA ARG A 74 1.08 1.83 -10.41
C ARG A 74 1.80 1.80 -11.76
N ALA A 75 2.11 2.98 -12.31
CA ALA A 75 2.97 3.15 -13.49
C ALA A 75 4.43 3.47 -13.14
N ASP A 76 4.76 3.70 -11.86
CA ASP A 76 6.14 3.87 -11.41
C ASP A 76 6.82 2.50 -11.34
N ARG A 77 7.71 2.26 -12.30
CA ARG A 77 8.45 1.01 -12.43
C ARG A 77 9.22 0.62 -11.17
N GLU A 78 9.73 1.58 -10.39
CA GLU A 78 10.46 1.29 -9.16
C GLU A 78 9.50 0.84 -8.05
N VAL A 79 8.36 1.51 -7.88
CA VAL A 79 7.34 1.12 -6.90
C VAL A 79 6.78 -0.27 -7.23
N VAL A 80 6.47 -0.52 -8.50
CA VAL A 80 6.02 -1.85 -8.96
C VAL A 80 7.09 -2.91 -8.69
N ARG A 81 8.37 -2.58 -8.91
CA ARG A 81 9.49 -3.49 -8.62
C ARG A 81 9.52 -3.91 -7.14
N GLU A 82 9.39 -2.95 -6.22
CA GLU A 82 9.32 -3.24 -4.78
C GLU A 82 8.17 -4.21 -4.48
N ALA A 83 6.98 -3.94 -5.03
CA ALA A 83 5.79 -4.77 -4.82
C ALA A 83 5.97 -6.21 -5.33
N VAL A 84 6.46 -6.39 -6.56
CA VAL A 84 6.60 -7.74 -7.15
C VAL A 84 7.71 -8.56 -6.51
N GLN A 85 8.73 -7.92 -5.94
CA GLN A 85 9.76 -8.59 -5.15
C GLN A 85 9.22 -9.13 -3.82
N VAL A 86 8.12 -8.58 -3.33
CA VAL A 86 7.39 -9.10 -2.16
C VAL A 86 6.38 -10.16 -2.60
N ASN A 87 5.53 -9.83 -3.56
CA ASN A 87 4.52 -10.73 -4.11
C ASN A 87 4.38 -10.52 -5.62
N GLY A 88 4.78 -11.52 -6.41
CA GLY A 88 4.75 -11.45 -7.88
C GLY A 88 3.36 -11.19 -8.46
N LEU A 89 2.30 -11.56 -7.75
CA LEU A 89 0.92 -11.28 -8.17
C LEU A 89 0.60 -9.78 -8.23
N ALA A 90 1.35 -8.94 -7.51
CA ALA A 90 1.23 -7.48 -7.58
C ALA A 90 1.44 -6.94 -9.00
N LEU A 91 2.11 -7.70 -9.88
CA LEU A 91 2.29 -7.32 -11.27
C LEU A 91 0.95 -7.16 -12.01
N TRP A 92 -0.12 -7.84 -11.59
CA TRP A 92 -1.46 -7.67 -12.18
C TRP A 92 -2.06 -6.29 -11.92
N ASP A 93 -1.64 -5.64 -10.84
CA ASP A 93 -2.07 -4.29 -10.49
C ASP A 93 -1.18 -3.21 -11.10
N ALA A 94 -0.01 -3.55 -11.65
CA ALA A 94 0.81 -2.59 -12.37
C ALA A 94 0.08 -2.03 -13.61
N ALA A 95 0.53 -0.87 -14.08
CA ALA A 95 0.10 -0.32 -15.36
C ALA A 95 0.37 -1.32 -16.50
N GLU A 96 -0.51 -1.35 -17.51
CA GLU A 96 -0.50 -2.39 -18.55
C GLU A 96 0.87 -2.55 -19.25
N HIS A 97 1.54 -1.43 -19.51
CA HIS A 97 2.86 -1.41 -20.15
C HIS A 97 3.98 -2.02 -19.30
N LEU A 98 3.78 -2.19 -17.99
CA LEU A 98 4.74 -2.81 -17.07
C LEU A 98 4.49 -4.30 -16.83
N LYS A 99 3.29 -4.82 -17.12
CA LYS A 99 2.94 -6.22 -16.84
C LYS A 99 3.79 -7.24 -17.60
N GLN A 100 4.37 -6.81 -18.72
CA GLN A 100 5.26 -7.62 -19.56
C GLN A 100 6.73 -7.17 -19.47
N ASP A 101 7.08 -6.27 -18.54
CA ASP A 101 8.46 -5.83 -18.35
C ASP A 101 9.33 -7.04 -17.93
N PRO A 102 10.33 -7.44 -18.75
CA PRO A 102 11.13 -8.62 -18.46
C PRO A 102 11.93 -8.49 -17.17
N GLY A 103 12.32 -7.27 -16.80
CA GLY A 103 13.04 -7.00 -15.56
C GLY A 103 12.15 -7.16 -14.33
N LEU A 104 10.88 -6.76 -14.41
CA LEU A 104 9.90 -7.00 -13.34
C LEU A 104 9.54 -8.48 -13.22
N LEU A 105 9.30 -9.16 -14.34
CA LEU A 105 9.03 -10.61 -14.37
C LEU A 105 10.19 -11.43 -13.77
N ALA A 106 11.43 -11.02 -14.03
CA ALA A 106 12.62 -11.71 -13.53
C ALA A 106 12.83 -11.58 -12.01
N VAL A 107 12.30 -10.53 -11.38
CA VAL A 107 12.44 -10.30 -9.93
C VAL A 107 11.18 -10.64 -9.15
N ALA A 108 10.08 -10.97 -9.82
CA ALA A 108 8.80 -11.30 -9.21
C ALA A 108 8.88 -12.59 -8.39
N ARG A 109 8.29 -12.56 -7.18
CA ARG A 109 8.17 -13.74 -6.32
C ARG A 109 6.81 -14.41 -6.48
N TRP A 110 6.76 -15.43 -7.32
CA TRP A 110 5.61 -16.33 -7.44
C TRP A 110 5.69 -17.33 -6.27
N GLY A 111 4.60 -17.46 -5.51
CA GLY A 111 4.55 -18.29 -4.30
C GLY A 111 4.92 -19.76 -4.50
#